data_AF-G5LM53-F1
#
_entry.id   AF-G5LM53-F1
#
_cell.length_a   1.000
_cell.length_b   1.000
_cell.length_c   1.000
_cell.angle_alpha   90.00
_cell.angle_beta   90.00
_cell.angle_gamma   90.00
#
_symmetry.space_group_name_H-M   'P 1'
#
loop_
_entity.id
_entity.type
_entity.pdbx_description
1 polymer ?
#
loop_
_entity_poly.entity_id
_entity_poly.type
_entity_poly.pdbx_seq_one_letter_code
_entity_poly.pdbx_strand_id
1 'polypeptide(L)'
;ARHFAGMTGMAMEERFHQPCWQNGPLGQPVLNGALAGLEGEISEVQTIGTHLVYLVAIKNIILSQDGHGLIYFKRRFHPVRLEMEAPV
;
A
#
# COMPACT_ATOMS: atom_id res chain seq x y z
N ALA A 1 -1.79 -7.60 2.17
CA ALA A 1 -0.40 -8.13 2.28
C ALA A 1 -0.23 -9.50 1.61
N ARG A 2 -0.79 -10.60 2.13
CA ARG A 2 -0.52 -11.97 1.62
C ARG A 2 -0.92 -12.21 0.16
N HIS A 3 -2.06 -11.68 -0.30
CA HIS A 3 -2.50 -11.82 -1.69
C HIS A 3 -1.48 -11.26 -2.69
N PHE A 4 -1.02 -10.03 -2.46
CA PHE A 4 -0.04 -9.36 -3.33
C PHE A 4 1.39 -9.85 -3.17
N ALA A 5 1.70 -10.54 -2.07
CA ALA A 5 2.96 -11.28 -1.90
C ALA A 5 2.94 -12.66 -2.60
N GLY A 6 1.86 -13.03 -3.31
CA GLY A 6 1.74 -14.31 -4.00
C GLY A 6 1.52 -15.52 -3.07
N MET A 7 1.32 -15.30 -1.77
CA MET A 7 1.25 -16.36 -0.77
C MET A 7 -0.07 -17.16 -0.78
N THR A 8 -1.08 -16.69 -1.51
CA THR A 8 -2.42 -17.30 -1.49
C THR A 8 -2.81 -17.94 -2.81
N GLY A 9 -1.95 -17.90 -3.84
CA GLY A 9 -2.27 -18.44 -5.18
C GLY A 9 -3.34 -17.69 -5.97
N MET A 10 -3.90 -16.59 -5.44
CA MET A 10 -4.95 -15.79 -6.10
C MET A 10 -4.41 -15.14 -7.37
N ALA A 11 -5.18 -15.21 -8.47
CA ALA A 11 -4.80 -14.61 -9.75
C ALA A 11 -4.72 -13.08 -9.63
N MET A 12 -3.90 -12.43 -10.46
CA MET A 12 -3.64 -10.99 -10.30
C MET A 12 -4.91 -10.14 -10.37
N GLU A 13 -5.77 -10.40 -11.35
CA GLU A 13 -7.03 -9.67 -11.56
C GLU A 13 -7.98 -9.80 -10.36
N GLU A 14 -8.14 -11.01 -9.83
CA GLU A 14 -8.99 -11.29 -8.66
C GLU A 14 -8.55 -10.54 -7.39
N ARG A 15 -7.26 -10.18 -7.27
CA ARG A 15 -6.75 -9.43 -6.12
C ARG A 15 -7.33 -8.02 -6.06
N PHE A 16 -7.56 -7.40 -7.20
CA PHE A 16 -8.14 -6.05 -7.32
C PHE A 16 -9.66 -6.06 -7.37
N HIS A 17 -10.29 -7.19 -7.68
CA HIS A 17 -11.75 -7.37 -7.56
C HIS A 17 -12.25 -7.54 -6.12
N GLN A 18 -11.36 -7.62 -5.14
CA GLN A 18 -11.75 -7.62 -3.73
C GLN A 18 -12.45 -6.29 -3.36
N PRO A 19 -13.49 -6.32 -2.50
CA PRO A 19 -14.31 -5.14 -2.19
C PRO A 19 -13.58 -4.03 -1.42
N CYS A 20 -12.35 -4.29 -0.96
CA CYS A 20 -11.52 -3.31 -0.29
C CYS A 20 -10.77 -2.38 -1.25
N TRP A 21 -10.86 -2.58 -2.57
CA TRP A 21 -10.28 -1.69 -3.56
C TRP A 21 -11.30 -0.71 -4.12
N GLN A 22 -10.85 0.50 -4.41
CA GLN A 22 -11.61 1.52 -5.10
C GLN A 22 -10.72 2.28 -6.08
N ASN A 23 -11.31 2.98 -7.03
CA ASN A 23 -10.55 3.88 -7.90
C ASN A 23 -10.22 5.18 -7.14
N GLY A 24 -8.96 5.56 -7.13
CA GLY A 24 -8.52 6.87 -6.65
C GLY A 24 -8.79 7.98 -7.68
N PRO A 25 -8.51 9.26 -7.33
CA PRO A 25 -8.77 10.41 -8.20
C PRO A 25 -8.07 10.38 -9.55
N LEU A 26 -6.94 9.67 -9.66
CA LEU A 26 -6.20 9.49 -10.92
C LEU A 26 -6.56 8.17 -11.63
N GLY A 27 -7.52 7.40 -11.10
CA GLY A 27 -8.02 6.16 -11.68
C GLY A 27 -7.24 4.90 -11.28
N GLN A 28 -6.16 5.01 -10.49
CA GLN A 28 -5.43 3.84 -9.97
C GLN A 28 -6.23 3.16 -8.84
N PRO A 29 -6.03 1.84 -8.64
CA PRO A 29 -6.62 1.13 -7.51
C PRO A 29 -5.99 1.58 -6.18
N VAL A 30 -6.82 2.04 -5.26
CA VAL A 30 -6.46 2.44 -3.89
C VAL A 30 -7.09 1.46 -2.89
N LEU A 31 -6.29 1.01 -1.93
CA LEU A 31 -6.72 0.07 -0.89
C LEU A 31 -7.39 0.82 0.27
N ASN A 32 -8.65 0.53 0.52
CA ASN A 32 -9.37 1.02 1.69
C ASN A 32 -8.79 0.44 2.98
N GLY A 33 -8.62 1.30 3.99
CA GLY A 33 -7.99 0.96 5.27
C GLY A 33 -6.46 1.00 5.26
N ALA A 34 -5.82 1.42 4.16
CA ALA A 34 -4.41 1.79 4.18
C ALA A 34 -4.22 3.10 4.98
N LEU A 35 -3.14 3.19 5.76
CA LEU A 35 -2.81 4.44 6.49
C LEU A 35 -2.51 5.60 5.55
N ALA A 36 -1.93 5.30 4.39
CA ALA A 36 -1.70 6.27 3.33
C ALA A 36 -1.84 5.61 1.96
N GLY A 37 -2.44 6.35 1.03
CA GLY A 37 -2.46 6.06 -0.41
C GLY A 37 -1.73 7.18 -1.15
N LEU A 38 -0.85 6.81 -2.07
CA LEU A 38 -0.04 7.74 -2.85
C LEU A 38 -0.28 7.45 -4.33
N GLU A 39 -0.78 8.44 -5.07
CA GLU A 39 -1.00 8.32 -6.51
C GLU A 39 -0.18 9.39 -7.23
N GLY A 40 0.30 9.05 -8.42
CA GLY A 40 1.17 9.92 -9.18
C GLY A 40 1.56 9.35 -10.52
N GLU A 41 2.52 10.01 -11.15
CA GLU A 41 3.03 9.70 -12.48
C GLU A 41 4.50 9.32 -12.39
N ILE A 42 4.93 8.30 -13.14
CA ILE A 42 6.34 7.92 -13.22
C ILE A 42 7.08 9.03 -13.96
N SER A 43 8.02 9.69 -13.29
CA SER A 43 8.88 10.71 -13.88
C SER A 43 10.19 10.13 -14.40
N GLU A 44 10.66 9.02 -13.83
CA GLU A 44 11.91 8.37 -14.22
C GLU A 44 11.89 6.87 -13.88
N VAL A 45 12.62 6.08 -14.68
CA VAL A 45 12.87 4.66 -14.42
C VAL A 45 14.36 4.37 -14.62
N GLN A 46 15.01 3.80 -13.62
CA GLN A 46 16.41 3.39 -13.68
C GLN A 46 16.56 1.88 -13.46
N THR A 47 17.43 1.24 -14.24
CA THR A 47 17.74 -0.20 -14.07
C THR A 47 18.95 -0.39 -13.17
N ILE A 48 18.76 -1.12 -12.05
CA ILE A 48 19.80 -1.45 -11.08
C ILE A 48 19.83 -2.96 -10.86
N GLY A 49 20.77 -3.63 -11.54
CA GLY A 49 20.87 -5.10 -11.50
C GLY A 49 19.59 -5.76 -12.03
N THR A 50 18.94 -6.57 -11.20
CA THR A 50 17.67 -7.24 -11.55
C THR A 50 16.42 -6.41 -11.24
N HIS A 51 16.58 -5.18 -10.73
CA HIS A 51 15.47 -4.34 -10.26
C HIS A 51 15.38 -3.05 -11.08
N LEU A 52 14.18 -2.47 -11.09
CA LEU A 52 13.92 -1.13 -11.62
C LEU A 52 13.60 -0.20 -10.45
N VAL A 53 14.25 0.96 -10.39
CA VAL A 53 13.93 2.06 -9.48
C VAL A 53 13.02 3.02 -10.23
N TYR A 54 11.80 3.18 -9.74
CA TYR A 54 10.82 4.12 -10.28
C TYR A 54 10.77 5.38 -9.42
N LEU A 55 11.00 6.54 -10.02
CA LEU A 55 10.75 7.84 -9.38
C LEU A 55 9.34 8.28 -9.81
N VAL A 56 8.49 8.56 -8.82
CA VAL A 56 7.08 8.92 -9.04
C VAL A 56 6.84 10.33 -8.52
N ALA A 57 6.37 11.21 -9.39
CA ALA A 57 5.87 12.53 -9.03
C ALA A 57 4.46 12.38 -8.46
N ILE A 58 4.32 12.53 -7.15
CA ILE A 58 3.04 12.39 -6.43
C ILE A 58 2.09 13.53 -6.82
N LYS A 59 0.87 13.16 -7.21
CA LYS A 59 -0.22 14.07 -7.62
C LYS A 59 -1.37 14.06 -6.63
N ASN A 60 -1.55 12.97 -5.87
CA ASN A 60 -2.56 12.85 -4.84
C ASN A 60 -2.04 12.05 -3.64
N ILE A 61 -2.47 12.47 -2.44
CA ILE A 61 -2.18 11.79 -1.18
C ILE A 61 -3.48 11.62 -0.43
N ILE A 62 -3.76 10.39 0.00
CA ILE A 62 -4.88 10.04 0.87
C ILE A 62 -4.28 9.61 2.20
N LEU A 63 -4.73 10.20 3.31
CA LEU A 63 -4.29 9.85 4.65
C LEU A 63 -5.49 9.34 5.47
N SER A 64 -5.30 8.24 6.19
CA SER A 64 -6.25 7.77 7.19
C SER A 64 -5.84 8.28 8.57
N GLN A 65 -6.80 8.80 9.32
CA GLN A 65 -6.60 9.16 10.74
C GLN A 65 -6.60 7.92 11.64
N ASP A 66 -7.23 6.84 11.17
CA ASP A 66 -7.42 5.60 11.92
C ASP A 66 -6.64 4.45 11.28
N GLY A 67 -6.22 3.50 12.12
CA GLY A 67 -5.59 2.26 11.71
C GLY A 67 -4.29 1.96 12.44
N HIS A 68 -3.66 0.85 12.04
CA HIS A 68 -2.39 0.40 12.60
C HIS A 68 -1.40 0.15 11.48
N GLY A 69 -0.14 0.50 11.73
CA GLY A 69 0.95 0.18 10.82
C GLY A 69 1.15 -1.32 10.72
N LEU A 70 1.64 -1.77 9.57
CA LEU A 70 2.05 -3.15 9.36
C LEU A 70 3.53 -3.15 8.99
N ILE A 71 4.37 -3.75 9.84
CA ILE A 71 5.79 -3.91 9.54
C ILE A 71 6.10 -5.37 9.21
N TYR A 72 7.12 -5.57 8.38
CA TYR A 72 7.67 -6.89 8.11
C TYR A 72 9.06 -6.99 8.73
N PHE A 73 9.21 -7.87 9.71
CA PHE A 73 10.45 -8.05 10.45
C PHE A 73 10.68 -9.53 10.79
N LYS A 74 11.93 -9.99 10.65
CA LYS A 74 12.32 -11.40 10.85
C LYS A 74 11.37 -12.39 10.18
N ARG A 75 11.06 -12.13 8.89
CA ARG A 75 10.21 -12.95 8.03
C ARG A 75 8.75 -13.07 8.50
N ARG A 76 8.25 -12.15 9.33
CA ARG A 76 6.88 -12.14 9.86
C ARG A 76 6.28 -10.74 9.80
N PHE A 77 4.96 -10.70 9.70
CA PHE A 77 4.18 -9.48 9.83
C PHE A 77 3.94 -9.15 11.31
N HIS A 78 4.11 -7.87 11.68
CA HIS A 78 3.83 -7.38 13.03
C HIS A 78 2.96 -6.11 12.94
N PRO A 79 1.91 -5.98 13.76
CA PRO A 79 1.16 -4.74 13.86
C PRO A 79 1.95 -3.70 14.67
N VAL A 80 1.89 -2.45 14.23
CA VAL A 80 2.37 -1.28 14.98
C VAL A 80 1.16 -0.45 15.32
N ARG A 81 0.79 -0.41 16.59
CA ARG A 81 -0.37 0.33 17.07
C ARG A 81 0.07 1.72 17.47
N LEU A 82 -0.78 2.72 17.19
CA LEU A 82 -0.67 4.01 17.84
C LEU A 82 -1.02 3.80 19.32
N GLU A 83 -0.19 4.27 20.23
CA GLU A 83 -0.58 4.39 21.63
C GLU A 83 -1.70 5.42 21.70
N MET A 84 -2.84 5.04 22.28
CA MET A 84 -3.87 6.01 22.63
C MET A 84 -3.38 6.77 23.85
N GLU A 85 -3.36 8.10 23.81
CA GLU A 85 -3.22 8.90 25.03
C GLU A 85 -4.29 8.43 26.03
N ALA A 86 -3.85 8.09 27.24
CA ALA A 86 -4.78 7.75 28.31
C ALA A 86 -5.68 8.97 28.54
N PRO A 87 -7.01 8.78 28.66
CA PRO A 87 -7.88 9.90 29.00
C PRO A 87 -7.44 10.45 30.36
N VAL A 88 -7.15 11.75 30.40
CA VAL A 88 -6.91 12.55 31.62
C VAL A 88 -8.19 12.69 32.44
#